data_AF-A0A5C7PT61-F1
#
_entry.id   AF-A0A5C7PT61-F1
#
_cell.length_a   1.000
_cell.length_b   1.000
_cell.length_c   1.000
_cell.angle_alpha   90.00
_cell.angle_beta   90.00
_cell.angle_gamma   90.00
#
_symmetry.space_group_name_H-M   'P 1'
#
loop_
_entity.id
_entity.type
_entity.pdbx_description
1 polymer ?
#
loop_
_entity_poly.entity_id
_entity_poly.type
_entity_poly.pdbx_seq_one_letter_code
_entity_poly.pdbx_strand_id
1 'polypeptide(L)'
;MTGWALFVGGQLDSFGQIDGHSETLSSPPYDLVDKTAHAARRTYERVVSSRPDAVVLEETNIGGRSGQRSQKFLEWEHLALLLLLEQVPGRAGVSYLQSRQWRAAIGLGLSKADRAQNKILSQIKRKIKDKLGRNPTPAELSAAKAEAGISGKRTIKHASVDWVNARHCLNLKKTQADAADAICLGDAFLILNP
;
A
#
# COMPACT_ATOMS: atom_id res chain seq x y z
N MET A 1 8.18 -2.72 3.33
CA MET A 1 7.12 -3.74 3.42
C MET A 1 6.26 -3.58 2.18
N THR A 2 5.91 -4.69 1.54
CA THR A 2 4.98 -4.73 0.39
C THR A 2 3.81 -5.65 0.72
N GLY A 3 2.65 -5.43 0.12
CA GLY A 3 1.48 -6.31 0.27
C GLY A 3 1.39 -7.32 -0.88
N TRP A 4 0.75 -8.46 -0.64
CA TRP A 4 0.39 -9.42 -1.69
C TRP A 4 -0.99 -10.01 -1.44
N ALA A 5 -1.65 -10.44 -2.51
CA ALA A 5 -2.92 -11.16 -2.49
C ALA A 5 -2.95 -12.18 -3.64
N LEU A 6 -3.56 -13.33 -3.39
CA LEU A 6 -3.81 -14.39 -4.36
C LEU A 6 -5.32 -14.56 -4.53
N PHE A 7 -5.76 -14.58 -5.77
CA PHE A 7 -7.14 -14.85 -6.15
C PHE A 7 -7.22 -16.16 -6.92
N VAL A 8 -8.20 -17.00 -6.60
CA VAL A 8 -8.47 -18.29 -7.26
C VAL A 8 -9.93 -18.33 -7.65
N GLY A 9 -10.23 -18.56 -8.93
CA GLY A 9 -11.61 -18.56 -9.43
C GLY A 9 -12.36 -17.24 -9.18
N GLY A 10 -11.63 -16.11 -9.21
CA GLY A 10 -12.18 -14.77 -8.93
C GLY A 10 -12.48 -14.48 -7.46
N GLN A 11 -12.13 -15.37 -6.53
CA GLN A 11 -12.29 -15.18 -5.09
C GLN A 11 -10.94 -14.98 -4.41
N LEU A 12 -10.92 -14.15 -3.37
CA LEU A 12 -9.72 -13.97 -2.53
C LEU A 12 -9.43 -15.28 -1.78
N ASP A 13 -8.25 -15.85 -2.03
CA ASP A 13 -7.79 -17.09 -1.40
C ASP A 13 -6.88 -16.79 -0.20
N SER A 14 -5.81 -16.05 -0.43
CA SER A 14 -4.79 -15.76 0.58
C SER A 14 -4.14 -14.40 0.35
N PHE A 15 -3.59 -13.80 1.40
CA PHE A 15 -2.95 -12.49 1.34
C PHE A 15 -1.95 -12.30 2.49
N GLY A 16 -1.13 -11.27 2.40
CA GLY A 16 -0.24 -10.90 3.49
C GLY A 16 0.66 -9.72 3.18
N GLN A 17 1.69 -9.56 4.02
CA GLN A 17 2.74 -8.56 3.86
C GLN A 17 4.10 -9.26 3.78
N ILE A 18 4.99 -8.71 2.98
CA ILE A 18 6.39 -9.11 2.89
C ILE A 18 7.21 -7.97 3.48
N ASP A 19 7.95 -8.29 4.54
CA ASP A 19 8.91 -7.36 5.09
C ASP A 19 10.19 -7.34 4.26
N GLY A 20 10.75 -6.14 4.08
CA GLY A 20 12.02 -5.95 3.40
C GLY A 20 13.21 -6.18 4.33
N HIS A 21 13.01 -6.66 5.56
CA HIS A 21 14.10 -6.90 6.48
C HIS A 21 14.89 -8.15 6.06
N SER A 22 16.17 -7.94 5.73
CA SER A 22 17.16 -9.00 5.58
C SER A 22 18.04 -9.04 6.82
N GLU A 23 18.43 -10.24 7.27
CA GLU A 23 19.39 -10.41 8.37
C GLU A 23 20.82 -10.01 7.96
N THR A 24 21.11 -10.03 6.66
CA THR A 24 22.43 -9.76 6.08
C THR A 24 22.40 -8.48 5.26
N LEU A 25 22.26 -7.33 5.91
CA LEU A 25 22.27 -6.03 5.23
C LEU A 25 23.71 -5.54 5.02
N SER A 26 24.05 -5.24 3.77
CA SER A 26 25.24 -4.45 3.44
C SER A 26 25.14 -3.01 3.98
N SER A 27 26.26 -2.27 3.95
CA SER A 27 26.27 -0.85 4.34
C SER A 27 25.53 0.04 3.32
N PRO A 28 24.97 1.19 3.73
CA PRO A 28 24.37 2.13 2.79
C PRO A 28 25.34 2.52 1.65
N PRO A 29 24.87 2.67 0.40
CA PRO A 29 23.48 2.55 -0.06
C PRO A 29 23.05 1.13 -0.50
N TYR A 30 23.94 0.14 -0.40
CA TYR A 30 23.71 -1.22 -0.89
C TYR A 30 22.65 -1.97 -0.08
N ASP A 31 22.41 -1.53 1.16
CA ASP A 31 21.34 -2.04 2.02
C ASP A 31 19.97 -1.98 1.32
N LEU A 32 19.72 -0.97 0.49
CA LEU A 32 18.46 -0.85 -0.25
C LEU A 32 18.35 -1.95 -1.32
N VAL A 33 19.44 -2.27 -2.02
CA VAL A 33 19.47 -3.32 -3.05
C VAL A 33 19.14 -4.67 -2.41
N ASP A 34 19.79 -4.99 -1.29
CA ASP A 34 19.57 -6.25 -0.57
C ASP A 34 18.12 -6.39 -0.10
N LYS A 35 17.54 -5.32 0.46
CA LYS A 35 16.15 -5.32 0.93
C LYS A 35 15.17 -5.53 -0.23
N THR A 36 15.40 -4.88 -1.37
CA THR A 36 14.53 -5.00 -2.55
C THR A 36 14.67 -6.37 -3.21
N ALA A 37 15.89 -6.91 -3.30
CA ALA A 37 16.13 -8.24 -3.82
C ALA A 37 15.52 -9.33 -2.91
N HIS A 38 15.59 -9.14 -1.59
CA HIS A 38 14.93 -10.01 -0.63
C HIS A 38 13.41 -9.99 -0.82
N ALA A 39 12.78 -8.81 -0.81
CA ALA A 39 11.34 -8.68 -1.01
C ALA A 39 10.88 -9.29 -2.35
N ALA A 40 11.59 -8.99 -3.43
CA ALA A 40 11.33 -9.56 -4.76
C ALA A 40 11.43 -11.09 -4.77
N ARG A 41 12.43 -11.67 -4.10
CA ARG A 41 12.57 -13.13 -3.99
C ARG A 41 11.41 -13.77 -3.24
N ARG A 42 10.97 -13.16 -2.13
CA ARG A 42 9.80 -13.63 -1.38
C ARG A 42 8.53 -13.57 -2.24
N THR A 43 8.35 -12.53 -3.02
CA THR A 43 7.22 -12.42 -3.97
C THR A 43 7.33 -13.47 -5.08
N TYR A 44 8.51 -13.65 -5.65
CA TYR A 44 8.79 -14.67 -6.66
C TYR A 44 8.47 -16.10 -6.17
N GLU A 45 8.91 -16.46 -4.97
CA GLU A 45 8.60 -17.76 -4.34
C GLU A 45 7.09 -18.01 -4.30
N ARG A 46 6.30 -16.98 -4.01
CA ARG A 46 4.83 -17.07 -4.04
C ARG A 46 4.32 -17.35 -5.44
N VAL A 47 4.73 -16.54 -6.43
CA VAL A 47 4.31 -16.71 -7.83
C VAL A 47 4.64 -18.11 -8.33
N VAL A 48 5.84 -18.63 -8.05
CA VAL A 48 6.23 -19.99 -8.47
C VAL A 48 5.39 -21.06 -7.75
N SER A 49 5.11 -20.87 -6.46
CA SER A 49 4.33 -21.84 -5.68
C SER A 49 2.85 -21.88 -6.06
N SER A 50 2.25 -20.72 -6.38
CA SER A 50 0.83 -20.61 -6.70
C SER A 50 0.52 -20.76 -8.18
N ARG A 51 1.53 -20.61 -9.06
CA ARG A 51 1.41 -20.69 -10.53
C ARG A 51 0.19 -19.91 -11.06
N PRO A 52 0.09 -18.60 -10.77
CA PRO A 52 -1.08 -17.84 -11.19
C PRO A 52 -1.09 -17.66 -12.72
N ASP A 53 -2.27 -17.47 -13.30
CA ASP A 53 -2.39 -17.17 -14.73
C ASP A 53 -1.89 -15.74 -15.06
N ALA A 54 -2.02 -14.83 -14.09
CA ALA A 54 -1.59 -13.44 -14.19
C ALA A 54 -0.94 -12.93 -12.89
N VAL A 55 0.05 -12.06 -13.04
CA VAL A 55 0.64 -11.27 -11.95
C VAL A 55 0.31 -9.81 -12.18
N VAL A 56 -0.25 -9.15 -11.17
CA VAL A 56 -0.66 -7.75 -11.26
C VAL A 56 0.18 -6.93 -10.29
N LEU A 57 0.82 -5.88 -10.81
CA LEU A 57 1.64 -4.96 -10.04
C LEU A 57 1.02 -3.55 -10.06
N GLU A 58 1.10 -2.84 -8.94
CA GLU A 58 0.70 -1.44 -8.91
C GLU A 58 1.74 -0.59 -9.66
N GLU A 59 1.29 0.26 -10.58
CA GLU A 59 2.18 1.21 -11.22
C GLU A 59 2.61 2.28 -10.21
N THR A 60 3.92 2.41 -10.04
CA THR A 60 4.49 3.34 -9.08
C THR A 60 4.40 4.77 -9.65
N ASN A 61 3.91 5.73 -8.87
CA ASN A 61 3.69 7.11 -9.33
C ASN A 61 4.83 8.05 -8.89
N ILE A 62 5.00 9.19 -9.58
CA ILE A 62 5.93 10.26 -9.17
C ILE A 62 5.59 10.71 -7.74
N GLY A 63 6.37 10.23 -6.77
CA GLY A 63 6.22 10.61 -5.37
C GLY A 63 6.67 12.03 -5.12
N GLY A 64 5.96 12.76 -4.24
CA GLY A 64 6.49 14.01 -3.66
C GLY A 64 7.76 13.75 -2.84
N ARG A 65 8.48 14.81 -2.42
CA ARG A 65 9.79 14.71 -1.72
C ARG A 65 9.84 13.69 -0.57
N SER A 66 8.76 13.53 0.19
CA SER A 66 8.69 12.59 1.32
C SER A 66 8.52 11.12 0.94
N GLY A 67 8.18 10.80 -0.31
CA GLY A 67 7.93 9.44 -0.79
C GLY A 67 9.05 8.84 -1.62
N GLN A 68 10.10 9.60 -1.95
CA GLN A 68 11.12 9.19 -2.92
C GLN A 68 11.87 7.90 -2.55
N ARG A 69 12.17 7.67 -1.26
CA ARG A 69 12.86 6.43 -0.83
C ARG A 69 11.95 5.20 -0.94
N SER A 70 10.70 5.31 -0.50
CA SER A 70 9.71 4.24 -0.61
C SER A 70 9.38 3.92 -2.07
N GLN A 71 9.32 4.95 -2.92
CA GLN A 71 9.14 4.82 -4.34
C GLN A 71 10.31 4.06 -5.01
N LYS A 72 11.55 4.49 -4.75
CA LYS A 72 12.75 3.77 -5.24
C LYS A 72 12.80 2.32 -4.79
N PHE A 73 12.41 2.05 -3.54
CA PHE A 73 12.30 0.68 -3.03
C PHE A 73 11.34 -0.14 -3.89
N LEU A 74 10.13 0.35 -4.15
CA LEU A 74 9.13 -0.36 -4.97
C LEU A 74 9.59 -0.54 -6.41
N GLU A 75 10.17 0.49 -7.03
CA GLU A 75 10.69 0.41 -8.40
C GLU A 75 11.78 -0.65 -8.54
N TRP A 76 12.71 -0.72 -7.58
CA TRP A 76 13.78 -1.72 -7.57
C TRP A 76 13.27 -3.12 -7.24
N GLU A 77 12.29 -3.23 -6.33
CA GLU A 77 11.62 -4.49 -6.04
C GLU A 77 10.91 -5.01 -7.30
N HIS A 78 10.18 -4.16 -8.03
CA HIS A 78 9.53 -4.54 -9.28
C HIS A 78 10.55 -5.00 -10.32
N LEU A 79 11.63 -4.26 -10.52
CA LEU A 79 12.69 -4.66 -11.46
C LEU A 79 13.28 -6.03 -11.08
N ALA A 80 13.65 -6.22 -9.81
CA ALA A 80 14.21 -7.48 -9.34
C ALA A 80 13.22 -8.65 -9.50
N LEU A 81 11.92 -8.43 -9.23
CA LEU A 81 10.88 -9.43 -9.44
C LEU A 81 10.73 -9.78 -10.92
N LEU A 82 10.69 -8.80 -11.81
CA LEU A 82 10.57 -9.02 -13.25
C LEU A 82 11.74 -9.83 -13.80
N LEU A 83 12.98 -9.52 -13.39
CA LEU A 83 14.17 -10.28 -13.77
C LEU A 83 14.11 -11.74 -13.30
N LEU A 84 13.54 -12.01 -12.12
CA LEU A 84 13.33 -13.37 -11.63
C LEU A 84 12.24 -14.10 -12.42
N LEU A 85 11.12 -13.43 -12.71
CA LEU A 85 10.01 -14.02 -13.46
C LEU A 85 10.36 -14.30 -14.92
N GLU A 86 11.24 -13.49 -15.53
CA GLU A 86 11.71 -13.69 -16.90
C GLU A 86 12.38 -15.07 -17.10
N GLN A 87 13.02 -15.59 -16.05
CA GLN A 87 13.72 -16.88 -16.06
C GLN A 87 12.78 -18.09 -15.96
N VAL A 88 11.47 -17.88 -15.77
CA VAL A 88 10.49 -18.96 -15.61
C VAL A 88 9.87 -19.33 -16.97
N PRO A 89 10.06 -20.57 -17.46
CA PRO A 89 9.36 -21.04 -18.65
C PRO A 89 7.85 -21.04 -18.43
N GLY A 90 7.09 -20.51 -19.39
CA GLY A 90 5.63 -20.43 -19.29
C GLY A 90 5.13 -19.48 -18.19
N ARG A 91 5.93 -18.46 -17.84
CA ARG A 91 5.56 -17.46 -16.82
C ARG A 91 4.18 -16.85 -17.05
N ALA A 92 3.52 -16.53 -15.94
CA ALA A 92 2.29 -15.75 -15.92
C ALA A 92 2.47 -14.41 -16.67
N GLY A 93 1.39 -13.94 -17.30
CA GLY A 93 1.36 -12.59 -17.86
C GLY A 93 1.51 -11.56 -16.74
N VAL A 94 2.40 -10.56 -16.89
CA VAL A 94 2.54 -9.47 -15.91
C VAL A 94 1.82 -8.24 -16.42
N SER A 95 0.94 -7.66 -15.59
CA SER A 95 0.17 -6.46 -15.89
C SER A 95 0.41 -5.37 -14.84
N TYR A 96 0.49 -4.13 -15.28
CA TYR A 96 0.52 -2.97 -14.40
C TYR A 96 -0.85 -2.30 -14.33
N LEU A 97 -1.27 -1.90 -13.13
CA LEU A 97 -2.46 -1.08 -12.94
C LEU A 97 -2.12 0.20 -12.19
N GLN A 98 -2.55 1.33 -12.74
CA GLN A 98 -2.36 2.64 -12.11
C GLN A 98 -3.21 2.81 -10.87
N SER A 99 -2.67 3.49 -9.86
CA SER A 99 -3.40 3.77 -8.61
C SER A 99 -4.74 4.45 -8.82
N ARG A 100 -4.85 5.32 -9.83
CA ARG A 100 -6.13 5.97 -10.16
C ARG A 100 -7.11 5.00 -10.82
N GLN A 101 -6.61 4.14 -11.69
CA GLN A 101 -7.41 3.18 -12.45
C GLN A 101 -8.02 2.13 -11.52
N TRP A 102 -7.21 1.45 -10.70
CA TRP A 102 -7.72 0.40 -9.83
C TRP A 102 -8.68 0.95 -8.78
N ARG A 103 -8.40 2.13 -8.21
CA ARG A 103 -9.30 2.78 -7.26
C ARG A 103 -10.64 3.15 -7.87
N ALA A 104 -10.63 3.66 -9.10
CA ALA A 104 -11.86 3.99 -9.82
C ALA A 104 -12.70 2.72 -10.08
N ALA A 105 -12.06 1.63 -10.51
CA ALA A 105 -12.73 0.36 -10.80
C ALA A 105 -13.52 -0.19 -9.61
N ILE A 106 -12.98 -0.08 -8.38
CA ILE A 106 -13.64 -0.58 -7.16
C ILE A 106 -14.42 0.51 -6.40
N GLY A 107 -14.51 1.73 -6.93
CA GLY A 107 -15.16 2.87 -6.27
C GLY A 107 -14.47 3.36 -5.00
N LEU A 108 -13.16 3.15 -4.86
CA LEU A 108 -12.41 3.51 -3.65
C LEU A 108 -12.12 5.01 -3.58
N GLY A 109 -12.56 5.64 -2.49
CA GLY A 109 -12.26 7.03 -2.21
C GLY A 109 -12.58 7.43 -0.77
N LEU A 110 -12.06 8.58 -0.35
CA LEU A 110 -12.46 9.16 0.94
C LEU A 110 -13.92 9.61 0.88
N SER A 111 -14.69 9.24 1.90
CA SER A 111 -16.08 9.68 2.05
C SER A 111 -16.17 11.19 2.31
N LYS A 112 -17.38 11.77 2.20
CA LYS A 112 -17.63 13.16 2.60
C LYS A 112 -17.28 13.40 4.07
N ALA A 113 -17.59 12.44 4.94
CA ALA A 113 -17.28 12.48 6.37
C ALA A 113 -15.76 12.48 6.61
N ASP A 114 -15.00 11.60 5.92
CA ASP A 114 -13.54 11.55 6.04
C ASP A 114 -12.88 12.88 5.62
N ARG A 115 -13.38 13.49 4.53
CA ARG A 115 -12.90 14.78 4.05
C ARG A 115 -13.22 15.90 5.05
N ALA A 116 -14.40 15.90 5.65
CA ALA A 116 -14.79 16.86 6.67
C ALA A 116 -13.89 16.73 7.92
N GLN A 117 -13.65 15.51 8.41
CA GLN A 117 -12.74 15.25 9.53
C GLN A 117 -11.32 15.73 9.22
N ASN A 118 -10.79 15.43 8.04
CA ASN A 118 -9.47 15.90 7.61
C ASN A 118 -9.37 17.42 7.53
N LYS A 119 -10.46 18.09 7.14
CA LYS A 119 -10.55 19.56 7.13
C LYS A 119 -10.47 20.11 8.55
N ILE A 120 -11.22 19.56 9.50
CA ILE A 120 -11.18 19.96 10.91
C ILE A 120 -9.77 19.77 11.48
N LEU A 121 -9.15 18.61 11.25
CA LEU A 121 -7.77 18.34 11.69
C LEU A 121 -6.77 19.36 11.14
N SER A 122 -6.93 19.77 9.87
CA SER A 122 -6.08 20.78 9.25
C SER A 122 -6.28 22.17 9.88
N GLN A 123 -7.53 22.52 10.21
CA GLN A 123 -7.85 23.76 10.92
C GLN A 123 -7.27 23.79 12.33
N ILE A 124 -7.34 22.68 13.08
CA ILE A 124 -6.73 22.55 14.41
C ILE A 124 -5.22 22.80 14.31
N LYS A 125 -4.53 22.11 13.38
CA LYS A 125 -3.09 22.31 13.18
C LYS A 125 -2.73 23.76 12.88
N ARG A 126 -3.53 24.43 12.04
CA ARG A 126 -3.33 25.84 11.71
C ARG A 126 -3.52 26.73 12.93
N LYS A 127 -4.63 26.60 13.66
CA LYS A 127 -4.90 27.38 14.88
C LYS A 127 -3.79 27.27 15.92
N ILE A 128 -3.27 26.06 16.16
CA ILE A 128 -2.17 25.87 17.11
C ILE A 128 -0.88 26.51 16.57
N LYS A 129 -0.58 26.33 15.27
CA LYS A 129 0.59 26.96 14.66
C LYS A 129 0.54 28.48 14.74
N ASP A 130 -0.60 29.08 14.46
CA ASP A 130 -0.80 30.53 14.51
C ASP A 130 -0.65 31.06 15.95
N LYS A 131 -1.14 30.30 16.95
CA LYS A 131 -1.00 30.65 18.37
C LYS A 131 0.44 30.53 18.88
N LEU A 132 1.19 29.51 18.42
CA LEU A 132 2.52 29.20 18.95
C LEU A 132 3.68 29.79 18.13
N GLY A 133 3.41 30.26 16.90
CA GLY A 133 4.46 30.66 15.95
C GLY A 133 5.33 29.51 15.43
N ARG A 134 5.03 28.26 15.83
CA ARG A 134 5.77 27.04 15.47
C ARG A 134 4.82 25.88 15.20
N ASN A 135 5.33 24.80 14.61
CA ASN A 135 4.54 23.58 14.45
C ASN A 135 4.15 22.99 15.84
N PRO A 136 2.94 22.42 15.97
CA PRO A 136 2.51 21.76 17.19
C PRO A 136 3.36 20.52 17.48
N THR A 137 3.66 20.28 18.75
CA THR A 137 4.25 19.01 19.21
C THR A 137 3.22 17.87 19.10
N PRO A 138 3.65 16.59 19.13
CA PRO A 138 2.73 15.46 19.15
C PRO A 138 1.73 15.51 20.32
N ALA A 139 2.17 15.94 21.50
CA ALA A 139 1.32 16.05 22.69
C ALA A 139 0.23 17.14 22.52
N GLU A 140 0.62 18.34 22.06
CA GLU A 140 -0.32 19.45 21.80
C GLU A 140 -1.38 19.06 20.76
N LEU A 141 -0.94 18.39 19.68
CA LEU A 141 -1.85 17.93 18.64
C LEU A 141 -2.75 16.79 19.13
N SER A 142 -2.26 15.92 20.02
CA SER A 142 -3.05 14.83 20.59
C SER A 142 -4.15 15.35 21.51
N ALA A 143 -3.85 16.31 22.38
CA ALA A 143 -4.83 16.94 23.26
C ALA A 143 -5.95 17.63 22.46
N ALA A 144 -5.60 18.47 21.47
CA ALA A 144 -6.58 19.18 20.66
C ALA A 144 -7.43 18.24 19.78
N LYS A 145 -6.88 17.10 19.36
CA LYS A 145 -7.62 16.05 18.65
C LYS A 145 -8.66 15.39 19.55
N ALA A 146 -8.28 15.06 20.78
CA ALA A 146 -9.18 14.45 21.75
C ALA A 146 -10.36 15.37 22.08
N GLU A 147 -10.09 16.65 22.30
CA GLU A 147 -11.12 17.68 22.52
C GLU A 147 -12.09 17.80 21.32
N ALA A 148 -11.57 17.69 20.10
CA ALA A 148 -12.38 17.74 18.88
C ALA A 148 -13.05 16.40 18.50
N GLY A 149 -12.86 15.33 19.28
CA GLY A 149 -13.40 14.00 18.97
C GLY A 149 -12.81 13.35 17.72
N ILE A 150 -11.57 13.72 17.34
CA ILE A 150 -10.93 13.26 16.09
C ILE A 150 -9.75 12.33 16.42
N SER A 151 -9.79 11.10 15.93
CA SER A 151 -8.69 10.14 16.12
C SER A 151 -7.44 10.46 15.30
N GLY A 152 -7.60 10.96 14.06
CA GLY A 152 -6.48 11.27 13.18
C GLY A 152 -6.86 11.58 11.74
N LYS A 153 -5.84 11.67 10.88
CA LYS A 153 -6.04 11.88 9.44
C LYS A 153 -6.52 10.60 8.80
N ARG A 154 -7.66 10.63 8.11
CA ARG A 154 -8.13 9.54 7.26
C ARG A 154 -7.42 9.63 5.91
N THR A 155 -6.93 8.51 5.41
CA THR A 155 -6.15 8.43 4.17
C THR A 155 -6.76 7.34 3.28
N ILE A 156 -6.37 7.31 2.01
CA ILE A 156 -6.87 6.26 1.10
C ILE A 156 -6.50 4.87 1.62
N LYS A 157 -5.30 4.69 2.21
CA LYS A 157 -4.91 3.44 2.87
C LYS A 157 -5.90 2.97 3.94
N HIS A 158 -6.49 3.90 4.71
CA HIS A 158 -7.54 3.55 5.67
C HIS A 158 -8.84 3.16 4.97
N ALA A 159 -9.18 3.83 3.86
CA ALA A 159 -10.34 3.47 3.06
C ALA A 159 -10.18 2.08 2.42
N SER A 160 -8.98 1.70 1.95
CA SER A 160 -8.71 0.36 1.41
C SER A 160 -8.99 -0.72 2.46
N VAL A 161 -8.48 -0.53 3.69
CA VAL A 161 -8.73 -1.45 4.81
C VAL A 161 -10.22 -1.59 5.10
N ASP A 162 -10.95 -0.47 5.21
CA ASP A 162 -12.39 -0.49 5.47
C ASP A 162 -13.15 -1.18 4.34
N TRP A 163 -12.77 -0.92 3.08
CA TRP A 163 -13.38 -1.53 1.89
C TRP A 163 -13.17 -3.04 1.86
N VAL A 164 -11.93 -3.50 2.09
CA VAL A 164 -11.60 -4.94 2.10
C VAL A 164 -12.33 -5.66 3.22
N ASN A 165 -12.37 -5.08 4.42
CA ASN A 165 -13.11 -5.66 5.55
C ASN A 165 -14.60 -5.82 5.24
N ALA A 166 -15.20 -4.83 4.59
CA ALA A 166 -16.60 -4.89 4.17
C ALA A 166 -16.84 -5.89 3.03
N ARG A 167 -15.96 -5.92 2.02
CA ARG A 167 -16.12 -6.72 0.79
C ARG A 167 -15.86 -8.21 1.00
N HIS A 168 -14.91 -8.55 1.86
CA HIS A 168 -14.41 -9.93 2.09
C HIS A 168 -14.68 -10.42 3.50
N CYS A 169 -15.46 -9.69 4.31
CA CYS A 169 -15.78 -10.03 5.70
C CYS A 169 -14.53 -10.26 6.57
N LEU A 170 -13.49 -9.46 6.34
CA LEU A 170 -12.21 -9.53 7.06
C LEU A 170 -12.16 -8.54 8.23
N ASN A 171 -11.14 -8.70 9.08
CA ASN A 171 -10.86 -7.84 10.23
C ASN A 171 -9.43 -7.28 10.18
N LEU A 172 -9.02 -6.75 9.02
CA LEU A 172 -7.71 -6.14 8.82
C LEU A 172 -7.53 -4.91 9.70
N LYS A 173 -6.35 -4.81 10.31
CA LYS A 173 -5.90 -3.64 11.06
C LYS A 173 -5.34 -2.59 10.12
N LYS A 174 -5.33 -1.32 10.56
CA LYS A 174 -4.74 -0.20 9.80
C LYS A 174 -3.25 -0.38 9.48
N THR A 175 -2.52 -1.18 10.27
CA THR A 175 -1.12 -1.55 10.02
C THR A 175 -0.96 -2.52 8.84
N GLN A 176 -2.05 -3.18 8.42
CA GLN A 176 -2.08 -4.12 7.29
C GLN A 176 -2.57 -3.45 6.01
N ALA A 177 -2.43 -2.12 5.90
CA ALA A 177 -2.94 -1.38 4.76
C ALA A 177 -2.29 -1.78 3.43
N ASP A 178 -1.03 -2.23 3.43
CA ASP A 178 -0.37 -2.67 2.20
C ASP A 178 -0.99 -3.99 1.67
N ALA A 179 -1.39 -4.91 2.57
CA ALA A 179 -2.15 -6.09 2.17
C ALA A 179 -3.54 -5.72 1.66
N ALA A 180 -4.22 -4.75 2.29
CA ALA A 180 -5.50 -4.25 1.82
C ALA A 180 -5.40 -3.63 0.42
N ASP A 181 -4.36 -2.83 0.15
CA ASP A 181 -4.10 -2.26 -1.18
C ASP A 181 -3.87 -3.38 -2.23
N ALA A 182 -3.14 -4.45 -1.88
CA ALA A 182 -2.93 -5.60 -2.77
C ALA A 182 -4.23 -6.37 -3.09
N ILE A 183 -5.12 -6.54 -2.11
CA ILE A 183 -6.44 -7.13 -2.33
C ILE A 183 -7.27 -6.23 -3.26
N CYS A 184 -7.33 -4.93 -2.97
CA CYS A 184 -8.03 -3.96 -3.82
C CYS A 184 -7.52 -3.95 -5.26
N LEU A 185 -6.20 -4.09 -5.46
CA LEU A 185 -5.57 -4.19 -6.77
C LEU A 185 -6.05 -5.44 -7.54
N GLY A 186 -6.09 -6.59 -6.87
CA GLY A 186 -6.57 -7.84 -7.46
C GLY A 186 -8.06 -7.81 -7.82
N ASP A 187 -8.92 -7.33 -6.91
CA ASP A 187 -10.35 -7.14 -7.20
C ASP A 187 -10.56 -6.20 -8.41
N ALA A 188 -9.81 -5.10 -8.47
CA ALA A 188 -9.89 -4.18 -9.59
C ALA A 188 -9.46 -4.83 -10.92
N PHE A 189 -8.41 -5.66 -10.90
CA PHE A 189 -7.96 -6.38 -12.09
C PHE A 189 -9.03 -7.32 -12.61
N LEU A 190 -9.70 -8.08 -11.73
CA LEU A 190 -10.79 -8.98 -12.10
C LEU A 190 -12.00 -8.23 -12.68
N ILE A 191 -12.33 -7.05 -12.16
CA ILE A 191 -13.40 -6.20 -12.70
C ILE A 191 -13.06 -5.69 -14.11
N LEU A 192 -11.80 -5.33 -14.32
CA LEU A 192 -11.33 -4.76 -15.59
C LEU A 192 -11.07 -5.82 -16.66
N ASN A 193 -10.99 -7.10 -16.28
CA ASN A 193 -10.68 -8.24 -17.16
C ASN A 193 -11.59 -9.44 -16.81
N PRO A 194 -12.88 -9.40 -17.20
CA PRO A 194 -13.88 -10.42 -16.87
C PRO A 194 -13.70 -11.74 -17.63
#